data_AF-A0A1B7L3Q0-F1
#
_entry.id   AF-A0A1B7L3Q0-F1
#
_cell.length_a   1.000
_cell.length_b   1.000
_cell.length_c   1.000
_cell.angle_alpha   90.00
_cell.angle_beta   90.00
_cell.angle_gamma   90.00
#
_symmetry.space_group_name_H-M   'P 1'
#
loop_
_entity.id
_entity.type
_entity.pdbx_description
1 polymer ?
#
loop_
_entity_poly.entity_id
_entity_poly.type
_entity_poly.pdbx_seq_one_letter_code
_entity_poly.pdbx_strand_id
1 'polypeptide(L)'
;MVESKLKYSLLYIISVVVFFIFMMLISLAVYVLYKKENEKVNEAYDKLKKHGFLPNDFFSLQENIGFLGFGSRVFILSKILDGKNFPLNKNIVFDSRSAREFLNQSNFKWIGYYKILVFLLISGFFVLIVAALAT
;
A
#
# COMPACT_ATOMS: atom_id res chain seq x y z
N MET A 1 -6.56 21.77 -41.44
CA MET A 1 -5.54 22.04 -40.37
C MET A 1 -6.18 22.42 -39.03
N VAL A 2 -7.32 23.13 -39.01
CA VAL A 2 -8.04 23.49 -37.77
C VAL A 2 -8.78 22.29 -37.16
N GLU A 3 -9.50 21.50 -37.96
CA GLU A 3 -10.22 20.30 -37.49
C GLU A 3 -9.29 19.25 -36.87
N SER A 4 -8.09 19.06 -37.45
CA SER A 4 -7.11 18.12 -36.91
C SER A 4 -6.63 18.57 -35.52
N LYS A 5 -6.31 19.86 -35.33
CA LYS A 5 -5.94 20.41 -34.02
C LYS A 5 -7.06 20.27 -32.99
N LEU A 6 -8.31 20.52 -33.39
CA LEU A 6 -9.47 20.36 -32.52
C LEU A 6 -9.63 18.91 -32.06
N LYS A 7 -9.52 17.94 -32.98
CA LYS A 7 -9.60 16.51 -32.68
C LYS A 7 -8.51 16.05 -31.69
N TYR A 8 -7.26 16.50 -31.88
CA TYR A 8 -6.17 16.18 -30.96
C TYR A 8 -6.38 16.79 -29.56
N SER A 9 -6.86 18.03 -29.49
CA SER A 9 -7.19 18.67 -28.21
C SER A 9 -8.30 17.92 -27.46
N LEU A 10 -9.32 17.46 -28.19
CA LEU A 10 -10.46 16.74 -27.60
C LEU A 10 -10.04 15.35 -27.10
N LEU A 11 -9.21 14.64 -27.88
CA LEU A 11 -8.63 13.37 -27.46
C LEU A 11 -7.77 13.52 -26.20
N TYR A 12 -6.93 14.56 -26.13
CA TYR A 12 -6.10 14.85 -24.96
C TYR A 12 -6.96 15.05 -23.69
N ILE A 13 -8.01 15.88 -23.77
CA ILE A 13 -8.91 16.13 -22.64
C ILE A 13 -9.57 14.83 -22.18
N ILE A 14 -10.08 14.02 -23.11
CA ILE A 14 -10.69 12.72 -22.79
C ILE A 14 -9.68 11.81 -22.09
N SER A 15 -8.44 11.71 -22.59
CA SER A 15 -7.39 10.90 -21.97
C SER A 15 -7.09 11.33 -20.53
N VAL A 16 -7.00 12.64 -20.27
CA VAL A 16 -6.77 13.17 -18.93
C VAL A 16 -7.95 12.84 -17.99
N VAL A 17 -9.18 13.00 -18.45
CA VAL A 17 -10.39 12.67 -17.66
C VAL A 17 -10.44 11.18 -17.34
N VAL A 18 -10.20 10.31 -18.33
CA VAL A 18 -10.17 8.85 -18.13
C VAL A 18 -9.08 8.46 -17.13
N PHE A 19 -7.89 9.05 -17.25
CA PHE A 19 -6.80 8.82 -16.32
C PHE A 19 -7.16 9.23 -14.89
N PHE A 20 -7.80 10.39 -14.71
CA PHE A 20 -8.24 10.86 -13.40
C PHE A 20 -9.29 9.93 -12.77
N ILE A 21 -10.29 9.51 -13.54
CA ILE A 21 -11.32 8.56 -13.09
C ILE A 21 -10.67 7.23 -12.68
N PHE A 22 -9.70 6.74 -13.47
CA PHE A 22 -8.98 5.50 -13.16
C PHE A 22 -8.23 5.61 -11.82
N MET A 23 -7.51 6.72 -11.58
CA MET A 23 -6.82 6.97 -10.31
C MET A 23 -7.79 7.07 -9.12
N MET A 24 -8.97 7.68 -9.33
CA MET A 24 -10.01 7.76 -8.31
C MET A 24 -10.56 6.38 -7.95
N LEU A 25 -10.81 5.52 -8.95
CA LEU A 25 -11.29 4.14 -8.73
C LEU A 25 -10.26 3.29 -7.97
N ILE A 26 -8.96 3.41 -8.30
CA ILE A 26 -7.90 2.71 -7.56
C ILE A 26 -7.84 3.23 -6.12
N SER A 27 -7.88 4.55 -5.92
CA SER A 27 -7.88 5.15 -4.58
C SER A 27 -9.05 4.65 -3.74
N LEU A 28 -10.25 4.56 -4.33
CA LEU A 28 -11.43 3.99 -3.69
C LEU A 28 -11.22 2.52 -3.33
N ALA A 29 -10.66 1.70 -4.23
CA ALA A 29 -10.37 0.31 -3.96
C ALA A 29 -9.38 0.12 -2.79
N VAL A 30 -8.32 0.94 -2.73
CA VAL A 30 -7.35 0.95 -1.62
C VAL A 30 -8.03 1.38 -0.31
N TYR A 31 -8.93 2.36 -0.36
CA TYR A 31 -9.68 2.80 0.82
C TYR A 31 -10.68 1.74 1.32
N VAL A 32 -11.37 1.04 0.41
CA VAL A 32 -12.26 -0.08 0.77
C VAL A 32 -11.47 -1.20 1.44
N LEU A 33 -10.28 -1.55 0.90
CA LEU A 33 -9.40 -2.53 1.52
C LEU A 33 -8.94 -2.09 2.91
N TYR A 34 -8.58 -0.82 3.07
CA TYR A 34 -8.28 -0.25 4.38
C TYR A 34 -9.44 -0.47 5.36
N LYS A 35 -10.66 -0.03 5.00
CA LYS A 35 -11.82 -0.17 5.89
C LYS A 35 -12.14 -1.62 6.23
N LYS A 36 -11.97 -2.53 5.28
CA LYS A 36 -12.31 -3.95 5.45
C LYS A 36 -11.27 -4.75 6.24
N GLU A 37 -9.98 -4.45 6.03
CA GLU A 37 -8.89 -5.32 6.50
C GLU A 37 -8.05 -4.69 7.63
N ASN A 38 -8.26 -3.41 7.96
CA ASN A 38 -7.49 -2.73 9.01
C ASN A 38 -7.58 -3.40 10.38
N GLU A 39 -8.76 -3.88 10.78
CA GLU A 39 -8.92 -4.62 12.04
C GLU A 39 -8.11 -5.92 12.04
N LYS A 40 -8.16 -6.70 10.96
CA LYS A 40 -7.38 -7.95 10.85
C LYS A 40 -5.87 -7.70 10.85
N VAL A 41 -5.44 -6.61 10.24
CA VAL A 41 -4.03 -6.19 10.29
C VAL A 41 -3.65 -5.85 11.73
N ASN A 42 -4.46 -5.07 12.45
CA ASN A 42 -4.21 -4.73 13.84
C ASN A 42 -4.15 -5.99 14.72
N GLU A 43 -5.10 -6.91 14.57
CA GLU A 43 -5.12 -8.17 15.30
C GLU A 43 -3.85 -9.01 15.05
N ALA A 44 -3.35 -9.04 13.81
CA ALA A 44 -2.11 -9.73 13.49
C ALA A 44 -0.91 -9.10 14.21
N TYR A 45 -0.83 -7.77 14.23
CA TYR A 45 0.20 -7.05 14.97
C TYR A 45 0.10 -7.28 16.47
N ASP A 46 -1.11 -7.26 17.05
CA ASP A 46 -1.33 -7.53 18.46
C ASP A 46 -0.93 -8.95 18.84
N LYS A 47 -1.25 -9.94 17.99
CA LYS A 47 -0.82 -11.32 18.20
C LYS A 47 0.71 -11.45 18.13
N LEU A 48 1.37 -10.77 17.18
CA LEU A 48 2.83 -10.75 17.07
C LEU A 48 3.50 -10.10 18.30
N LYS A 49 2.94 -9.00 18.83
CA LYS A 49 3.41 -8.36 20.06
C LYS A 49 3.24 -9.28 21.28
N LYS A 50 2.05 -9.86 21.45
CA LYS A 50 1.74 -10.77 22.57
C LYS A 50 2.66 -12.00 22.64
N HIS A 51 3.11 -12.50 21.49
CA HIS A 51 4.01 -13.65 21.43
C HIS A 51 5.49 -13.26 21.40
N GLY A 52 5.82 -11.97 21.62
CA GLY A 52 7.20 -11.49 21.73
C GLY A 52 7.94 -11.39 20.40
N PHE A 53 7.26 -11.56 19.25
CA PHE A 53 7.90 -11.38 17.94
C PHE A 53 8.22 -9.90 17.68
N LEU A 54 7.32 -9.00 18.08
CA LEU A 54 7.49 -7.56 17.91
C LEU A 54 7.55 -6.83 19.27
N PRO A 55 8.44 -5.83 19.43
CA PRO A 55 8.40 -4.94 20.58
C PRO A 55 7.06 -4.19 20.65
N ASN A 56 6.57 -3.96 21.87
CA ASN A 56 5.31 -3.24 22.09
C ASN A 56 5.31 -1.83 21.45
N ASP A 57 6.47 -1.19 21.41
CA ASP A 57 6.64 0.19 20.93
C ASP A 57 6.88 0.29 19.43
N PHE A 58 7.03 -0.83 18.71
CA PHE A 58 7.48 -0.84 17.31
C PHE A 58 6.55 -0.10 16.34
N PHE A 59 5.28 0.12 16.73
CA PHE A 59 4.25 0.76 15.91
C PHE A 59 3.50 1.92 16.58
N SER A 60 3.91 2.36 17.78
CA SER A 60 3.16 3.36 18.55
C SER A 60 2.89 4.66 17.78
N LEU A 61 3.83 5.08 16.93
CA LEU A 61 3.68 6.23 16.04
C LEU A 61 2.76 5.96 14.83
N GLN A 62 2.84 4.75 14.26
CA GLN A 62 2.13 4.37 13.02
C GLN A 62 0.67 3.94 13.28
N GLU A 63 0.35 3.49 14.49
CA GLU A 63 -1.02 3.16 14.91
C GLU A 63 -1.96 4.38 14.86
N ASN A 64 -1.45 5.60 15.06
CA ASN A 64 -2.24 6.82 15.10
C ASN A 64 -2.39 7.55 13.75
N ILE A 65 -1.73 7.08 12.67
CA ILE A 65 -1.72 7.76 11.36
C ILE A 65 -2.84 7.25 10.43
N GLY A 66 -3.74 6.39 10.92
CA GLY A 66 -4.90 5.90 10.17
C GLY A 66 -4.53 5.23 8.85
N PHE A 67 -5.02 5.78 7.74
CA PHE A 67 -4.82 5.22 6.39
C PHE A 67 -3.35 5.12 5.98
N LEU A 68 -2.53 6.13 6.28
CA LEU A 68 -1.09 6.10 5.98
C LEU A 68 -0.37 5.06 6.85
N GLY A 69 -0.77 4.95 8.12
CA GLY A 69 -0.30 3.92 9.04
C GLY A 69 -0.62 2.51 8.54
N PHE A 70 -1.83 2.31 7.99
CA PHE A 70 -2.22 1.03 7.40
C PHE A 70 -1.30 0.59 6.26
N GLY A 71 -0.94 1.48 5.32
CA GLY A 71 -0.04 1.11 4.23
C GLY A 71 1.33 0.61 4.72
N SER A 72 1.89 1.27 5.73
CA SER A 72 3.16 0.85 6.34
C SER A 72 3.05 -0.52 7.05
N ARG A 73 1.96 -0.75 7.79
CA ARG A 73 1.64 -2.03 8.42
C ARG A 73 1.50 -3.15 7.41
N VAL A 74 0.75 -2.93 6.33
CA VAL A 74 0.58 -3.94 5.27
C VAL A 74 1.91 -4.26 4.58
N PHE A 75 2.77 -3.26 4.39
CA PHE A 75 4.10 -3.47 3.79
C PHE A 75 5.00 -4.33 4.68
N ILE A 76 5.06 -4.05 5.98
CA ILE A 76 5.85 -4.84 6.93
C ILE A 76 5.25 -6.25 7.06
N LEU A 77 3.93 -6.36 7.20
CA LEU A 77 3.25 -7.65 7.23
C LEU A 77 3.53 -8.48 5.97
N SER A 78 3.58 -7.85 4.79
CA SER A 78 4.01 -8.52 3.55
C SER A 78 5.43 -9.08 3.66
N LYS A 79 6.37 -8.35 4.26
CA LYS A 79 7.75 -8.85 4.43
C LYS A 79 7.79 -10.06 5.36
N ILE A 80 7.01 -10.02 6.45
CA ILE A 80 6.89 -11.15 7.38
C ILE A 80 6.33 -12.38 6.66
N LEU A 81 5.24 -12.22 5.90
CA LEU A 81 4.61 -13.30 5.15
C LEU A 81 5.49 -13.86 4.02
N ASP A 82 6.32 -13.00 3.41
CA ASP A 82 7.35 -13.41 2.44
C ASP A 82 8.53 -14.14 3.12
N GLY A 83 8.58 -14.20 4.45
CA GLY A 83 9.69 -14.77 5.21
C GLY A 83 10.98 -13.96 5.10
N LYS A 84 10.88 -12.66 4.76
CA LYS A 84 12.02 -11.79 4.55
C LYS A 84 12.41 -11.09 5.84
N ASN A 85 13.62 -11.36 6.31
CA ASN A 85 14.17 -10.67 7.47
C ASN A 85 14.32 -9.17 7.20
N PHE A 86 14.04 -8.35 8.22
CA PHE A 86 14.20 -6.90 8.15
C PHE A 86 14.76 -6.37 9.48
N PRO A 87 15.51 -5.27 9.45
CA PRO A 87 16.03 -4.66 10.67
C PRO A 87 14.87 -4.06 11.48
N LEU A 88 14.73 -4.46 12.75
CA LEU A 88 13.90 -3.75 13.72
C LEU A 88 14.63 -2.51 14.24
N ASN A 89 15.93 -2.65 14.48
CA ASN A 89 16.82 -1.59 14.94
C ASN A 89 18.25 -1.90 14.43
N LYS A 90 19.20 -0.97 14.60
CA LYS A 90 20.60 -1.08 14.15
C LYS A 90 21.28 -2.40 14.53
N ASN A 91 20.85 -3.02 15.63
CA ASN A 91 21.47 -4.24 16.19
C ASN A 91 20.55 -5.47 16.19
N ILE A 92 19.29 -5.36 15.74
CA ILE A 92 18.30 -6.44 15.85
C ILE A 92 17.65 -6.68 14.49
N VAL A 93 17.83 -7.89 13.96
CA VAL A 93 17.18 -8.37 12.75
C VAL A 93 15.99 -9.23 13.14
N PHE A 94 14.81 -8.92 12.60
CA PHE A 94 13.60 -9.71 12.80
C PHE A 94 13.70 -11.00 11.97
N ASP A 95 13.67 -12.15 12.65
CA ASP A 95 13.53 -13.45 11.99
C ASP A 95 12.06 -13.68 11.62
N SER A 96 11.79 -13.58 10.32
CA SER A 96 10.44 -13.70 9.80
C SER A 96 9.95 -15.14 9.69
N ARG A 97 10.81 -16.15 9.88
CA ARG A 97 10.42 -17.55 9.67
C ARG A 97 9.37 -18.01 10.70
N SER A 98 9.65 -17.80 11.98
CA SER A 98 8.73 -18.17 13.07
C SER A 98 7.44 -17.35 13.06
N ALA A 99 7.55 -16.06 12.75
CA ALA A 99 6.39 -15.17 12.63
C ALA A 99 5.52 -15.50 11.40
N ARG A 100 6.11 -15.96 10.29
CA ARG A 100 5.39 -16.41 9.10
C ARG A 100 4.57 -17.65 9.37
N GLU A 101 5.15 -18.64 10.04
CA GLU A 101 4.43 -19.88 10.41
C GLU A 101 3.24 -19.57 11.32
N PHE A 102 3.44 -18.65 12.27
CA PHE A 102 2.39 -18.17 13.16
C PHE A 102 1.26 -17.40 12.41
N LEU A 103 1.62 -16.59 11.41
CA LEU A 103 0.65 -15.80 10.63
C LEU A 103 -0.01 -16.55 9.48
N ASN A 104 0.57 -17.67 9.01
CA ASN A 104 0.03 -18.48 7.91
C ASN A 104 -1.37 -19.06 8.20
N GLN A 105 -1.81 -19.04 9.47
CA GLN A 105 -3.18 -19.39 9.84
C GLN A 105 -4.21 -18.32 9.45
N SER A 106 -3.76 -17.11 9.08
CA SER A 106 -4.60 -15.98 8.71
C SER A 106 -4.66 -15.78 7.19
N ASN A 107 -5.84 -15.50 6.64
CA ASN A 107 -6.03 -15.32 5.19
C ASN A 107 -5.61 -13.90 4.73
N PHE A 108 -4.34 -13.73 4.35
CA PHE A 108 -3.76 -12.47 3.86
C PHE A 108 -3.55 -12.38 2.34
N LYS A 109 -4.26 -13.19 1.54
CA LYS A 109 -4.11 -13.22 0.07
C LYS A 109 -4.33 -11.85 -0.60
N TRP A 110 -5.11 -10.97 0.01
CA TRP A 110 -5.41 -9.62 -0.49
C TRP A 110 -4.20 -8.66 -0.50
N ILE A 111 -3.15 -8.95 0.28
CA ILE A 111 -1.95 -8.07 0.37
C ILE A 111 -1.24 -7.95 -0.99
N GLY A 112 -1.21 -9.03 -1.78
CA GLY A 112 -0.64 -8.98 -3.13
C GLY A 112 -1.40 -8.01 -4.03
N TYR A 113 -2.73 -8.06 -4.01
CA TYR A 113 -3.58 -7.13 -4.74
C TYR A 113 -3.42 -5.69 -4.25
N TYR A 114 -3.35 -5.47 -2.94
CA TYR A 114 -3.08 -4.16 -2.35
C TYR A 114 -1.77 -3.56 -2.85
N LYS A 115 -0.68 -4.35 -2.90
CA LYS A 115 0.63 -3.89 -3.40
C LYS A 115 0.56 -3.43 -4.85
N ILE A 116 -0.20 -4.13 -5.70
CA ILE A 116 -0.42 -3.75 -7.10
C ILE A 116 -1.17 -2.42 -7.18
N LEU A 117 -2.27 -2.26 -6.42
CA LEU A 117 -3.03 -1.00 -6.42
C LEU A 117 -2.19 0.20 -5.95
N VAL A 118 -1.41 0.02 -4.88
CA VAL A 118 -0.51 1.08 -4.38
C VAL A 118 0.58 1.39 -5.38
N PHE A 119 1.17 0.39 -6.04
CA PHE A 119 2.14 0.61 -7.10
C PHE A 119 1.55 1.40 -8.27
N LEU A 120 0.33 1.04 -8.71
CA LEU A 120 -0.37 1.78 -9.76
C LEU A 120 -0.61 3.24 -9.36
N LEU A 121 -1.03 3.51 -8.11
CA LEU A 121 -1.18 4.88 -7.62
C LEU A 121 0.14 5.65 -7.65
N ILE A 122 1.22 5.09 -7.11
CA ILE A 122 2.53 5.74 -7.08
C ILE A 122 2.99 6.03 -8.51
N SER A 123 2.86 5.06 -9.42
CA SER A 123 3.24 5.23 -10.83
C SER A 123 2.39 6.29 -11.53
N GLY A 124 1.09 6.35 -11.26
CA GLY A 124 0.20 7.36 -11.83
C GLY A 124 0.51 8.77 -11.29
N PHE A 125 0.79 8.91 -9.99
CA PHE A 125 1.24 10.18 -9.42
C PHE A 125 2.58 10.62 -10.00
N PHE A 126 3.51 9.68 -10.22
CA PHE A 126 4.78 9.98 -10.88
C PHE A 126 4.57 10.51 -12.31
N VAL A 127 3.68 9.89 -13.10
CA VAL A 127 3.32 10.38 -14.44
C VAL A 127 2.74 11.80 -14.38
N LEU A 128 1.87 12.10 -13.40
CA LEU A 128 1.34 13.45 -13.21
C LEU A 128 2.42 14.48 -12.89
N ILE A 129 3.38 14.14 -12.02
CA ILE A 129 4.50 15.03 -11.68
C ILE A 129 5.36 15.30 -12.91
N VAL A 130 5.70 14.26 -13.68
CA VAL A 130 6.49 14.42 -14.91
C VAL A 130 5.73 15.27 -15.94
N ALA A 131 4.43 15.04 -16.12
CA ALA A 131 3.61 15.85 -17.02
C ALA A 131 3.58 17.32 -16.57
N ALA A 132 3.39 17.58 -15.27
CA ALA A 132 3.37 18.93 -14.72
C ALA A 132 4.71 19.67 -14.87
N LEU A 133 5.84 18.95 -14.78
CA LEU A 133 7.18 19.52 -14.98
C LEU A 133 7.53 19.72 -16.47
N ALA A 134 6.87 19.00 -17.37
CA ALA A 134 7.08 19.09 -18.82
C ALA A 134 6.17 20.14 -19.50
N THR A 135 5.32 20.82 -18.73
CA THR A 135 4.42 21.89 -19.19
C THR A 135 5.00 23.25 -18.84
#